data_AF-D6K7V5-F1
#
_entry.id   AF-D6K7V5-F1
#
_cell.length_a   1.000
_cell.length_b   1.000
_cell.length_c   1.000
_cell.angle_alpha   90.00
_cell.angle_beta   90.00
_cell.angle_gamma   90.00
#
_symmetry.space_group_name_H-M   'P 1'
#
loop_
_entity.id
_entity.type
_entity.pdbx_description
1 polymer ?
#
loop_
_entity_poly.entity_id
_entity_poly.type
_entity_poly.pdbx_seq_one_letter_code
_entity_poly.pdbx_strand_id
1 'polypeptide(L)'
;MQRTAADPAPPGARRRRVGTGGGRRPRRQTQRQEQWSDGSGAGMTDTDWPLWEVFVRSRRGLSHTHAGSLHAPDAELALRNARDLYTRRGEGVSIWVVPSAAITASSPDEKDPFFEPAADKPYRHPTFYEIPEGVKHL
;
A
#
# COMPACT_ATOMS: atom_id res chain seq x y z
N MET A 1 -50.42 26.58 -15.70
CA MET A 1 -50.15 27.49 -14.56
C MET A 1 -50.93 27.02 -13.34
N GLN A 2 -50.28 26.31 -12.41
CA GLN A 2 -50.74 26.02 -11.02
C GLN A 2 -49.41 25.86 -10.22
N ARG A 3 -48.87 26.86 -9.51
CA ARG A 3 -49.17 27.40 -8.15
C ARG A 3 -49.19 26.36 -7.01
N THR A 4 -48.02 26.21 -6.38
CA THR A 4 -47.70 26.52 -4.95
C THR A 4 -48.19 25.63 -3.78
N ALA A 5 -47.24 25.50 -2.82
CA ALA A 5 -47.31 25.25 -1.36
C ALA A 5 -47.16 23.79 -0.92
N ALA A 6 -46.04 23.38 -0.30
CA ALA A 6 -45.47 23.76 1.00
C ALA A 6 -46.18 23.06 2.17
N ASP A 7 -45.46 22.07 2.72
CA ASP A 7 -45.84 21.17 3.81
C ASP A 7 -45.61 21.85 5.19
N PRO A 8 -46.54 21.77 6.16
CA PRO A 8 -46.40 22.48 7.44
C PRO A 8 -45.64 21.68 8.53
N ALA A 9 -44.88 22.43 9.32
CA ALA A 9 -44.12 21.96 10.49
C ALA A 9 -44.99 21.45 11.66
N PRO A 10 -44.49 20.53 12.51
CA PRO A 10 -45.17 20.15 13.75
C PRO A 10 -44.85 21.10 14.93
N PRO A 11 -45.82 21.33 15.84
CA PRO A 11 -45.70 22.29 16.94
C PRO A 11 -44.97 21.75 18.18
N GLY A 12 -44.39 22.69 18.93
CA GLY A 12 -43.56 22.45 20.10
C GLY A 12 -44.29 22.25 21.44
N ALA A 13 -43.52 21.62 22.34
CA ALA A 13 -43.30 21.92 23.76
C ALA A 13 -44.45 21.89 24.81
N ARG A 14 -44.31 20.89 25.69
CA ARG A 14 -44.28 20.93 27.18
C ARG A 14 -45.57 21.21 27.97
N ARG A 15 -45.83 20.32 28.95
CA ARG A 15 -45.97 20.68 30.37
C ARG A 15 -45.66 19.50 31.30
N ARG A 16 -44.91 19.80 32.38
CA ARG A 16 -44.54 18.90 33.50
C ARG A 16 -45.68 18.80 34.53
N ARG A 17 -45.74 17.67 35.25
CA ARG A 17 -46.10 17.61 36.68
C ARG A 17 -45.17 16.66 37.43
N VAL A 18 -44.99 16.98 38.71
CA VAL A 18 -44.04 16.42 39.69
C VAL A 18 -44.81 15.61 40.74
N GLY A 19 -44.19 14.53 41.25
CA GLY A 19 -44.54 13.83 42.51
C GLY A 19 -43.69 12.56 42.66
N THR A 20 -42.58 12.61 43.39
CA THR A 20 -42.38 12.17 44.80
C THR A 20 -42.47 10.65 44.99
N GLY A 21 -41.34 10.01 45.27
CA GLY A 21 -41.29 8.60 45.72
C GLY A 21 -39.89 8.02 45.66
N GLY A 22 -39.31 7.76 46.83
CA GLY A 22 -37.92 7.35 47.01
C GLY A 22 -37.56 6.00 46.40
N GLY A 23 -36.26 5.87 46.09
CA GLY A 23 -35.66 4.63 45.62
C GLY A 23 -34.18 4.85 45.35
N ARG A 24 -33.37 4.68 46.39
CA ARG A 24 -31.91 4.57 46.24
C ARG A 24 -31.60 3.44 45.26
N ARG A 25 -31.19 3.81 44.04
CA ARG A 25 -30.55 2.89 43.10
C ARG A 25 -29.09 3.31 42.96
N PRO A 26 -28.14 2.37 43.05
CA PRO A 26 -26.73 2.69 42.88
C PRO A 26 -26.54 3.26 41.48
N ARG A 27 -25.83 4.40 41.38
CA ARG A 27 -25.27 4.87 40.11
C ARG A 27 -24.43 3.71 39.57
N ARG A 28 -24.94 2.99 38.57
CA ARG A 28 -24.09 2.27 37.64
C ARG A 28 -23.30 3.34 36.93
N GLN A 29 -22.10 3.56 37.46
CA GLN A 29 -21.00 4.16 36.76
C GLN A 29 -20.81 3.28 35.53
N THR A 30 -21.46 3.63 34.42
CA THR A 30 -21.07 3.11 33.12
C THR A 30 -19.69 3.70 32.92
N GLN A 31 -18.67 2.96 33.34
CA GLN A 31 -17.33 3.07 32.80
C GLN A 31 -17.52 2.99 31.29
N ARG A 32 -17.57 4.16 30.66
CA ARG A 32 -17.14 4.34 29.29
C ARG A 32 -15.66 3.99 29.33
N GLN A 33 -15.37 2.69 29.26
CA GLN A 33 -14.06 2.24 28.85
C GLN A 33 -13.93 2.76 27.42
N GLU A 34 -13.20 3.85 27.30
CA GLU A 34 -12.54 4.25 26.08
C GLU A 34 -11.63 3.08 25.70
N GLN A 35 -12.22 2.13 24.99
CA GLN A 35 -11.56 0.96 24.48
C GLN A 35 -10.79 1.42 23.25
N TRP A 36 -9.67 2.12 23.51
CA TRP A 36 -8.61 2.24 22.53
C TRP A 36 -8.09 0.83 22.30
N SER A 37 -8.54 0.26 21.18
CA SER A 37 -7.95 -0.95 20.63
C SER A 37 -6.68 -0.52 19.94
N ASP A 38 -5.59 -0.59 20.69
CA ASP A 38 -4.24 -0.62 20.15
C ASP A 38 -3.98 -2.06 19.67
N GLY A 39 -3.43 -2.22 18.47
CA GLY A 39 -2.94 -3.52 18.02
C GLY A 39 -3.44 -3.99 16.67
N SER A 40 -2.60 -3.75 15.66
CA SER A 40 -2.38 -4.59 14.47
C SER A 40 -3.53 -4.72 13.47
N GLY A 41 -3.41 -3.95 12.39
CA GLY A 41 -4.18 -4.12 11.17
C GLY A 41 -3.97 -5.50 10.56
N ALA A 42 -4.89 -6.41 10.84
CA ALA A 42 -5.20 -7.52 9.96
C ALA A 42 -6.52 -7.16 9.26
N GLY A 43 -6.41 -6.42 8.16
CA GLY A 43 -7.53 -6.16 7.25
C GLY A 43 -7.97 -7.47 6.63
N MET A 44 -8.90 -8.18 7.28
CA MET A 44 -9.57 -9.35 6.73
C MET A 44 -10.97 -9.00 6.25
N THR A 45 -11.07 -8.08 5.27
CA THR A 45 -12.22 -8.01 4.35
C THR A 45 -11.80 -7.32 3.06
N ASP A 46 -11.19 -8.04 2.13
CA ASP A 46 -11.37 -7.69 0.71
C ASP A 46 -11.40 -8.96 -0.13
N THR A 47 -12.20 -8.93 -1.19
CA THR A 47 -12.59 -10.09 -1.98
C THR A 47 -11.41 -10.65 -2.76
N ASP A 48 -10.75 -11.68 -2.21
CA ASP A 48 -9.87 -12.72 -2.81
C ASP A 48 -9.03 -12.41 -4.07
N TRP A 49 -8.66 -11.15 -4.31
CA TRP A 49 -7.76 -10.81 -5.40
C TRP A 49 -6.35 -10.71 -4.87
N PRO A 50 -5.43 -11.61 -5.24
CA PRO A 50 -4.06 -11.55 -4.79
C PRO A 50 -3.37 -10.25 -5.24
N LEU A 51 -2.36 -9.83 -4.45
CA LEU A 51 -1.49 -8.70 -4.77
C LEU A 51 -0.42 -9.13 -5.79
N TRP A 52 -0.16 -8.23 -6.75
CA TRP A 52 0.83 -8.38 -7.81
C TRP A 52 1.75 -7.17 -7.82
N GLU A 53 3.06 -7.41 -7.92
CA GLU A 53 4.05 -6.38 -8.21
C GLU A 53 4.24 -6.22 -9.72
N VAL A 54 4.32 -4.99 -10.19
CA VAL A 54 4.38 -4.64 -11.61
C VAL A 54 5.72 -4.03 -11.95
N PHE A 55 6.39 -4.56 -12.96
CA PHE A 55 7.63 -4.02 -13.50
C PHE A 55 7.46 -3.61 -14.95
N VAL A 56 7.87 -2.39 -15.29
CA VAL A 56 7.71 -1.82 -16.63
C VAL A 56 9.07 -1.50 -17.21
N ARG A 57 9.28 -1.86 -18.47
CA ARG A 57 10.41 -1.40 -19.28
C ARG A 57 9.94 -0.49 -20.40
N SER A 58 10.53 0.69 -20.48
CA SER A 58 10.24 1.64 -21.56
C SER A 58 10.91 1.24 -22.88
N ARG A 59 10.50 1.86 -23.99
CA ARG A 59 11.06 1.54 -25.32
C ARG A 59 12.57 1.68 -25.41
N ARG A 60 13.13 2.67 -24.71
CA ARG A 60 14.58 2.95 -24.65
C ARG A 60 15.23 2.43 -23.36
N GLY A 61 14.46 1.77 -22.50
CA GLY A 61 14.94 1.24 -21.22
C GLY A 61 15.65 -0.09 -21.41
N LEU A 62 16.76 -0.30 -20.68
CA LEU A 62 17.52 -1.54 -20.68
C LEU A 62 16.91 -2.59 -19.75
N SER A 63 16.33 -2.15 -18.63
CA SER A 63 15.79 -3.02 -17.57
C SER A 63 14.35 -2.68 -17.23
N HIS A 64 13.63 -3.67 -16.70
CA HIS A 64 12.33 -3.47 -16.07
C HIS A 64 12.52 -2.83 -14.71
N THR A 65 11.76 -1.77 -14.43
CA THR A 65 11.77 -1.07 -13.15
C THR A 65 10.44 -1.28 -12.46
N HIS A 66 10.46 -1.44 -11.13
CA HIS A 66 9.23 -1.56 -10.35
C HIS A 66 8.39 -0.28 -10.46
N ALA A 67 7.16 -0.42 -10.95
CA ALA A 67 6.23 0.69 -11.15
C ALA A 67 5.21 0.81 -10.00
N GLY A 68 4.90 -0.30 -9.33
CA GLY A 68 3.97 -0.36 -8.22
C GLY A 68 3.21 -1.69 -8.16
N SER A 69 2.21 -1.75 -7.28
CA SER A 69 1.44 -2.95 -6.99
C SER A 69 -0.05 -2.82 -7.36
N LEU A 70 -0.71 -3.92 -7.71
CA LEU A 70 -2.16 -3.96 -7.95
C LEU A 70 -2.78 -5.29 -7.50
N HIS A 71 -4.10 -5.31 -7.28
CA HIS A 71 -4.84 -6.55 -7.04
C HIS A 71 -5.50 -7.05 -8.32
N ALA A 72 -5.42 -8.35 -8.57
CA ALA A 72 -6.07 -9.01 -9.71
C ALA A 72 -6.27 -10.51 -9.45
N PRO A 73 -7.33 -11.13 -9.98
CA PRO A 73 -7.63 -12.54 -9.77
C PRO A 73 -6.62 -13.48 -10.45
N ASP A 74 -6.01 -13.06 -11.56
CA ASP A 74 -5.04 -13.83 -12.32
C ASP A 74 -4.02 -12.92 -13.04
N ALA A 75 -3.00 -13.54 -13.62
CA ALA A 75 -1.91 -12.84 -14.30
C ALA A 75 -2.37 -12.08 -15.56
N GLU A 76 -3.39 -12.58 -16.26
CA GLU A 76 -3.85 -11.98 -17.52
C GLU A 76 -4.60 -10.66 -17.25
N LEU A 77 -5.47 -10.66 -16.23
CA LEU A 77 -6.13 -9.44 -15.78
C LEU A 77 -5.14 -8.49 -15.09
N ALA A 78 -4.15 -9.01 -14.36
CA ALA A 78 -3.07 -8.20 -13.80
C ALA A 78 -2.31 -7.43 -14.90
N LEU A 79 -1.95 -8.09 -16.01
CA LEU A 79 -1.28 -7.44 -17.15
C LEU A 79 -2.15 -6.36 -17.80
N ARG A 80 -3.44 -6.62 -17.99
CA ARG A 80 -4.38 -5.63 -18.55
C ARG A 80 -4.49 -4.40 -17.65
N ASN A 81 -4.70 -4.61 -16.35
CA ASN A 81 -4.78 -3.53 -15.37
C ASN A 81 -3.46 -2.74 -15.29
N ALA A 82 -2.32 -3.44 -15.26
CA ALA A 82 -1.00 -2.84 -15.24
C ALA A 82 -0.74 -1.95 -16.46
N ARG A 83 -1.14 -2.40 -17.65
CA ARG A 83 -1.04 -1.61 -18.89
C ARG A 83 -1.77 -0.29 -18.75
N ASP A 84 -3.03 -0.32 -18.30
CA ASP A 84 -3.88 0.87 -18.25
C ASP A 84 -3.47 1.85 -17.13
N LEU A 85 -2.89 1.34 -16.04
CA LEU A 85 -2.38 2.14 -14.92
C LEU A 85 -1.00 2.76 -15.19
N TYR A 86 -0.04 1.95 -15.66
CA TYR A 86 1.38 2.33 -15.65
C TYR A 86 1.98 2.66 -17.02
N THR A 87 1.28 2.38 -18.13
CA THR A 87 1.86 2.54 -19.48
C THR A 87 1.14 3.57 -20.35
N ARG A 88 0.43 4.53 -19.73
CA ARG A 88 -0.29 5.57 -20.45
C ARG A 88 0.62 6.27 -21.47
N ARG A 89 0.09 6.50 -22.67
CA ARG A 89 0.80 7.10 -23.83
C ARG A 89 1.88 6.22 -24.48
N GLY A 90 1.94 4.93 -24.18
CA GLY A 90 2.84 3.99 -24.86
C GLY A 90 4.30 4.07 -24.38
N GLU A 91 4.52 4.60 -23.18
CA GLU A 91 5.85 4.69 -22.59
C GLU A 91 6.40 3.32 -22.18
N GLY A 92 5.55 2.35 -21.83
CA GLY A 92 5.91 0.97 -21.50
C GLY A 92 5.77 0.02 -22.69
N VAL A 93 6.86 -0.61 -23.11
CA VAL A 93 6.87 -1.59 -24.24
C VAL A 93 6.84 -3.03 -23.74
N SER A 94 7.24 -3.26 -22.48
CA SER A 94 7.19 -4.57 -21.85
C SER A 94 6.76 -4.44 -20.39
N ILE A 95 5.85 -5.30 -19.97
CA ILE A 95 5.29 -5.34 -18.61
C ILE A 95 5.51 -6.76 -18.08
N TRP A 96 6.05 -6.84 -16.87
CA TRP A 96 6.04 -8.06 -16.06
C TRP A 96 5.11 -7.85 -14.87
N VAL A 97 4.37 -8.90 -14.55
CA VAL A 97 3.59 -8.98 -13.32
C VAL A 97 4.04 -10.22 -12.56
N VAL A 98 4.24 -10.08 -11.26
CA VAL A 98 4.70 -11.17 -10.40
C VAL A 98 3.80 -11.18 -9.16
N PRO A 99 3.25 -12.34 -8.74
CA PRO A 99 2.52 -12.40 -7.48
C PRO A 99 3.44 -11.93 -6.36
N SER A 100 2.98 -11.04 -5.47
CA SER A 100 3.83 -10.52 -4.41
C SER A 100 4.35 -11.64 -3.50
N ALA A 101 3.57 -12.72 -3.33
CA ALA A 101 3.97 -13.92 -2.59
C ALA A 101 5.13 -14.72 -3.22
N ALA A 102 5.46 -14.48 -4.50
CA ALA A 102 6.59 -15.12 -5.18
C ALA A 102 7.91 -14.33 -5.04
N ILE A 103 7.87 -13.13 -4.46
CA ILE A 103 9.06 -12.29 -4.29
C ILE A 103 9.62 -12.52 -2.88
N THR A 104 10.88 -12.94 -2.82
CA THR A 104 11.63 -13.00 -1.56
C THR A 104 12.55 -11.79 -1.49
N ALA A 105 12.41 -11.00 -0.43
CA ALA A 105 13.27 -9.84 -0.16
C ALA A 105 14.26 -10.19 0.96
N SER A 106 15.50 -9.72 0.85
CA SER A 106 16.48 -9.75 1.95
C SER A 106 16.01 -8.84 3.09
N SER A 107 16.24 -9.24 4.34
CA SER A 107 15.99 -8.35 5.48
C SER A 107 16.96 -7.16 5.45
N PRO A 108 16.54 -5.94 5.84
CA PRO A 108 17.45 -4.82 6.05
C PRO A 108 18.61 -5.15 7.01
N ASP A 109 18.38 -6.01 8.00
CA ASP A 109 19.37 -6.44 8.99
C ASP A 109 20.35 -7.51 8.45
N GLU A 110 20.03 -8.12 7.30
CA GLU A 110 20.88 -9.10 6.60
C GLU A 110 21.78 -8.45 5.53
N LYS A 111 21.71 -7.12 5.38
CA LYS A 111 22.50 -6.40 4.37
C LYS A 111 24.00 -6.63 4.54
N ASP A 112 24.51 -6.55 5.76
CA ASP A 112 25.97 -6.59 5.94
C ASP A 112 26.53 -7.96 5.53
N PRO A 113 26.03 -9.12 5.99
CA PRO A 113 26.59 -10.42 5.59
C PRO A 113 26.38 -10.78 4.10
N PHE A 114 25.27 -10.36 3.49
CA PHE A 114 24.99 -10.69 2.08
C PHE A 114 25.80 -9.83 1.09
N PHE A 115 26.20 -8.62 1.48
CA PHE A 115 26.89 -7.67 0.58
C PHE A 115 28.37 -7.42 0.95
N GLU A 116 28.82 -7.71 2.19
CA GLU A 116 30.21 -7.54 2.64
C GLU A 116 31.27 -8.26 1.78
N PRO A 117 31.08 -9.51 1.32
CA PRO A 117 32.11 -10.21 0.53
C PRO A 117 32.42 -9.55 -0.83
N ALA A 118 31.54 -8.66 -1.31
CA ALA A 118 31.76 -7.87 -2.52
C ALA A 118 32.56 -6.59 -2.24
N ALA A 119 32.53 -6.07 -1.01
CA ALA A 119 33.24 -4.86 -0.61
C ALA A 119 34.73 -5.11 -0.30
N ASP A 120 35.07 -6.26 0.28
CA ASP A 120 36.41 -6.52 0.84
C ASP A 120 37.42 -7.15 -0.14
N LYS A 121 37.15 -7.08 -1.45
CA LYS A 121 37.99 -7.70 -2.51
C LYS A 121 38.34 -6.72 -3.65
N PRO A 122 39.04 -5.61 -3.35
CA PRO A 122 39.36 -4.55 -4.32
C PRO A 122 40.24 -5.02 -5.50
N TYR A 123 40.99 -6.12 -5.33
CA TYR A 123 41.83 -6.74 -6.38
C TYR A 123 41.05 -7.26 -7.61
N ARG A 124 39.71 -7.33 -7.52
CA ARG A 124 38.84 -7.69 -8.65
C ARG A 124 38.40 -6.48 -9.47
N HIS A 125 38.70 -5.25 -9.02
CA HIS A 125 38.30 -4.04 -9.72
C HIS A 125 39.47 -3.56 -10.62
N PRO A 126 39.24 -3.32 -11.92
CA PRO A 126 40.31 -2.99 -12.89
C PRO A 126 41.13 -1.74 -12.52
N THR A 127 40.55 -0.86 -11.71
CA THR A 127 41.16 0.40 -11.27
C THR A 127 42.34 0.22 -10.29
N PHE A 128 42.52 -0.96 -9.70
CA PHE A 128 43.59 -1.20 -8.70
C PHE A 128 44.83 -1.89 -9.28
N TYR A 129 44.90 -2.14 -10.59
CA TYR A 129 46.16 -2.54 -11.23
C TYR A 129 46.93 -1.29 -11.66
N GLU A 130 48.20 -1.21 -11.28
CA GLU A 130 49.11 -0.22 -11.88
C GLU A 130 49.25 -0.56 -13.36
N ILE A 131 48.72 0.32 -14.22
CA ILE A 131 48.86 0.20 -15.67
C ILE A 131 50.27 0.71 -16.02
N PRO A 132 51.17 -0.15 -16.55
CA PRO A 132 52.51 0.30 -16.93
C PRO A 132 52.44 1.37 -18.03
N GLU A 133 53.31 2.38 -17.97
CA GLU A 133 53.42 3.39 -19.03
C GLU A 133 53.76 2.71 -20.36
N GLY A 134 52.79 2.68 -21.28
CA GLY A 134 52.95 2.11 -22.62
C GLY A 134 51.74 1.34 -23.15
N VAL A 135 50.76 1.00 -22.30
CA VAL A 135 49.54 0.30 -22.73
C VAL A 135 48.51 1.32 -23.24
N LYS A 136 48.43 1.48 -24.57
CA LYS A 136 47.57 2.50 -25.21
C LYS A 136 46.07 2.13 -25.26
N HIS A 137 45.71 0.86 -25.07
CA HIS A 137 44.31 0.42 -25.16
C HIS A 137 44.02 -0.71 -24.15
N LEU A 138 43.08 -0.43 -23.24
CA LEU A 138 42.32 -1.40 -22.45
C LEU A 138 40.84 -1.21 -22.81
#